data_AF-A0A967U1C6-F1
#
_entry.id   AF-A0A967U1C6-F1
#
_cell.length_a   1.000
_cell.length_b   1.000
_cell.length_c   1.000
_cell.angle_alpha   90.00
_cell.angle_beta   90.00
_cell.angle_gamma   90.00
#
_symmetry.space_group_name_H-M   'P 1'
#
loop_
_entity.id
_entity.type
_entity.pdbx_description
1 polymer ?
#
loop_
_entity_poly.entity_id
_entity_poly.type
_entity_poly.pdbx_seq_one_letter_code
_entity_poly.pdbx_strand_id
1 'polypeptide(L)'
;LPDDTFAKAKASDAILFGAVGDPRYDKAGTTERPGRALLTLRKELQMFANLRPAKVFEATLDASPLKPERIRGVDLMIVRELTGGIYFGEPRGRREEAGETFALNTMIYSEREVERIVRFACELARTRGKRLTSVDKGNALEVGAFWRETAMRTAAD
;
A
#
# COMPACT_ATOMS: atom_id res chain seq x y z
N LEU A 1 -4.21 -8.33 17.61
CA LEU A 1 -4.46 -6.92 18.00
C LEU A 1 -5.49 -6.97 19.11
N PRO A 2 -5.15 -6.63 20.36
CA PRO A 2 -6.12 -6.63 21.44
C PRO A 2 -7.25 -5.62 21.19
N ASP A 3 -8.48 -5.98 21.57
CA ASP A 3 -9.67 -5.15 21.32
C ASP A 3 -9.58 -3.77 21.97
N ASP A 4 -9.05 -3.69 23.20
CA ASP A 4 -8.83 -2.41 23.90
C ASP A 4 -7.87 -1.49 23.13
N THR A 5 -6.83 -2.05 22.52
CA THR A 5 -5.90 -1.26 21.68
C THR A 5 -6.59 -0.75 20.42
N PHE A 6 -7.43 -1.57 19.79
CA PHE A 6 -8.19 -1.16 18.61
C PHE A 6 -9.22 -0.08 18.94
N ALA A 7 -9.96 -0.23 20.05
CA ALA A 7 -10.93 0.75 20.50
C ALA A 7 -10.29 2.13 20.76
N LYS A 8 -9.13 2.15 21.43
CA LYS A 8 -8.34 3.38 21.62
C LYS A 8 -7.91 3.99 20.30
N ALA A 9 -7.36 3.18 19.39
CA ALA A 9 -6.94 3.64 18.07
C ALA A 9 -8.09 4.25 17.26
N LYS A 10 -9.28 3.64 17.31
CA LYS A 10 -10.49 4.10 16.61
C LYS A 10 -11.06 5.39 17.19
N ALA A 11 -10.89 5.62 18.50
CA ALA A 11 -11.37 6.82 19.19
C ALA A 11 -10.42 8.02 19.08
N SER A 12 -9.19 7.82 18.60
CA SER A 12 -8.18 8.88 18.49
C SER A 12 -8.26 9.66 17.18
N ASP A 13 -7.88 10.95 17.23
CA ASP A 13 -7.73 11.78 16.03
C ASP A 13 -6.53 11.38 15.15
N ALA A 14 -5.49 10.82 15.78
CA ALA A 14 -4.27 10.38 15.11
C ALA A 14 -3.63 9.20 15.85
N ILE A 15 -2.88 8.39 15.11
CA ILE A 15 -2.14 7.23 15.64
C ILE A 15 -0.67 7.39 15.26
N LEU A 16 0.20 7.46 16.27
CA LEU A 16 1.64 7.34 16.08
C LEU A 16 2.04 5.87 16.30
N PHE A 17 2.62 5.26 15.27
CA PHE A 17 3.03 3.86 15.29
C PHE A 17 4.53 3.74 15.11
N GLY A 18 5.20 3.01 16.02
CA GLY A 18 6.64 2.76 15.96
C GLY A 18 7.00 1.68 14.96
N ALA A 19 7.26 0.47 15.45
CA ALA A 19 7.63 -0.68 14.64
C ALA A 19 6.84 -1.93 15.05
N VAL A 20 6.80 -2.92 14.17
CA VAL A 20 6.20 -4.23 14.43
C VAL A 20 7.00 -5.32 13.75
N GLY A 21 7.20 -6.43 14.46
CA GLY A 21 8.03 -7.55 14.05
C GLY A 21 8.85 -8.05 15.22
N ASP A 22 8.94 -9.35 15.38
CA ASP A 22 9.70 -9.97 16.46
C ASP A 22 10.06 -11.41 16.04
N PRO A 23 11.36 -11.77 16.01
CA PRO A 23 11.83 -13.08 15.56
C PRO A 23 11.18 -14.28 16.27
N ARG A 24 10.66 -14.09 17.50
CA ARG A 24 9.95 -15.13 18.24
C ARG A 24 8.72 -15.66 17.51
N TYR A 25 8.14 -14.88 16.60
CA TYR A 25 6.92 -15.22 15.85
C TYR A 25 7.19 -15.64 14.39
N ASP A 26 8.46 -15.81 13.98
CA ASP A 26 8.79 -16.14 12.59
C ASP A 26 8.23 -17.50 12.16
N LYS A 27 8.17 -18.45 13.10
CA LYS A 27 7.58 -19.79 12.90
C LYS A 27 6.07 -19.83 13.14
N ALA A 28 5.46 -18.73 13.60
CA ALA A 28 4.04 -18.67 13.86
C ALA A 28 3.23 -18.67 12.56
N GLY A 29 1.97 -19.09 12.65
CA GLY A 29 1.03 -19.05 11.53
C GLY A 29 0.83 -17.63 11.00
N THR A 30 0.33 -17.50 9.77
CA THR A 30 0.11 -16.18 9.12
C THR A 30 -0.82 -15.26 9.91
N THR A 31 -1.72 -15.83 10.72
CA THR A 31 -2.66 -15.12 11.60
C THR A 31 -2.01 -14.59 12.89
N GLU A 32 -0.97 -15.26 13.38
CA GLU A 32 -0.31 -14.98 14.66
C GLU A 32 0.88 -14.03 14.52
N ARG A 33 1.32 -13.76 13.29
CA ARG A 33 2.43 -12.86 13.03
C ARG A 33 2.09 -11.41 13.41
N PRO A 34 2.98 -10.69 14.10
CA PRO A 34 2.75 -9.29 14.51
C PRO A 34 2.32 -8.37 13.37
N GLY A 35 2.84 -8.56 12.16
CA GLY A 35 2.47 -7.79 10.97
C GLY A 35 0.99 -7.87 10.60
N ARG A 36 0.27 -8.92 11.01
CA ARG A 36 -1.18 -9.06 10.78
C ARG A 36 -1.96 -7.97 11.50
N ALA A 37 -1.56 -7.61 12.72
CA ALA A 37 -2.21 -6.54 13.49
C ALA A 37 -2.17 -5.20 12.76
N LEU A 38 -1.05 -4.89 12.10
CA LEU A 38 -0.91 -3.66 11.31
C LEU A 38 -1.80 -3.67 10.06
N LEU A 39 -1.94 -4.82 9.40
CA LEU A 39 -2.88 -4.96 8.27
C LEU A 39 -4.34 -4.77 8.73
N THR A 40 -4.71 -5.36 9.88
CA THR A 40 -6.03 -5.17 10.47
C THR A 40 -6.29 -3.71 10.79
N LEU A 41 -5.38 -3.02 11.49
CA LEU A 41 -5.51 -1.59 11.78
C LEU A 41 -5.76 -0.77 10.51
N ARG A 42 -4.96 -0.98 9.46
CA ARG A 42 -5.09 -0.27 8.19
C ARG A 42 -6.45 -0.48 7.53
N LYS A 43 -6.92 -1.73 7.49
CA LYS A 43 -8.20 -2.08 6.87
C LYS A 43 -9.38 -1.56 7.68
N GLU A 44 -9.42 -1.84 8.98
CA GLU A 44 -10.55 -1.50 9.85
C GLU A 44 -10.70 0.01 10.05
N LEU A 45 -9.59 0.76 10.08
CA LEU A 45 -9.62 2.23 10.17
C LEU A 45 -9.66 2.91 8.79
N GLN A 46 -9.84 2.16 7.71
CA GLN A 46 -9.94 2.67 6.34
C GLN A 46 -8.77 3.58 5.94
N MET A 47 -7.54 3.27 6.40
CA MET A 47 -6.32 4.02 6.07
C MET A 47 -5.84 3.69 4.66
N PHE A 48 -6.63 4.04 3.65
CA PHE A 48 -6.42 3.62 2.26
C PHE A 48 -5.23 4.29 1.57
N ALA A 49 -4.91 5.54 1.91
CA ALA A 49 -3.81 6.30 1.30
C ALA A 49 -2.53 6.19 2.12
N ASN A 50 -1.54 5.45 1.62
CA ASN A 50 -0.20 5.42 2.20
C ASN A 50 0.72 6.39 1.47
N LEU A 51 1.27 7.36 2.22
CA LEU A 51 2.24 8.33 1.69
C LEU A 51 3.65 7.92 2.09
N ARG A 52 4.54 7.85 1.10
CA ARG A 52 5.96 7.58 1.31
C ARG A 52 6.79 8.62 0.55
N PRO A 53 7.14 9.75 1.18
CA PRO A 53 8.07 10.70 0.60
C PRO A 53 9.45 10.05 0.47
N ALA A 54 10.05 10.13 -0.71
CA ALA A 54 11.43 9.76 -0.99
C ALA A 54 12.17 11.02 -1.43
N LYS A 55 12.77 11.70 -0.46
CA LYS A 55 13.53 12.94 -0.63
C LYS A 55 14.99 12.71 -0.29
N VAL A 56 15.87 13.15 -1.18
CA VAL A 56 17.32 13.12 -0.94
C VAL A 56 17.74 14.46 -0.34
N PHE A 57 18.50 14.40 0.76
CA PHE A 57 19.09 15.56 1.40
C PHE A 57 20.57 15.66 1.03
N GLU A 58 21.06 16.88 0.77
CA GLU A 58 22.48 17.10 0.44
C GLU A 58 23.41 16.53 1.53
N ALA A 59 23.04 16.69 2.80
CA ALA A 59 23.82 16.19 3.94
C ALA A 59 23.95 14.65 3.99
N THR A 60 23.13 13.91 3.26
CA THR A 60 23.12 12.43 3.25
C THR A 60 23.28 11.87 1.83
N LEU A 61 23.79 12.67 0.89
CA LEU A 61 23.89 12.28 -0.52
C LEU A 61 24.80 11.05 -0.71
N ASP A 62 25.90 11.00 0.03
CA ASP A 62 26.91 9.93 -0.04
C ASP A 62 26.47 8.63 0.66
N ALA A 63 25.35 8.64 1.39
CA ALA A 63 24.78 7.43 1.98
C ALA A 63 24.03 6.56 0.96
N SER A 64 23.74 7.10 -0.22
CA SER A 64 23.07 6.37 -1.30
C SER A 64 24.06 5.53 -2.11
N PRO A 65 23.68 4.32 -2.55
CA PRO A 65 24.50 3.53 -3.46
C PRO A 65 24.48 4.05 -4.91
N LEU A 66 23.60 5.01 -5.23
CA LEU A 66 23.48 5.60 -6.56
C LEU A 66 24.42 6.80 -6.72
N LYS A 67 24.93 6.99 -7.94
CA LYS A 67 25.80 8.14 -8.26
C LYS A 67 25.14 9.47 -7.86
N PRO A 68 25.83 10.36 -7.12
CA PRO A 68 25.27 11.61 -6.61
C PRO A 68 24.54 12.46 -7.66
N GLU A 69 25.11 12.60 -8.86
CA GLU A 69 24.56 13.39 -9.95
C GLU A 69 23.22 12.87 -10.50
N ARG A 70 22.85 11.61 -10.20
CA ARG A 70 21.56 11.02 -10.61
C ARG A 70 20.44 11.22 -9.60
N ILE A 71 20.79 11.43 -8.32
CA ILE A 71 19.83 11.45 -7.22
C ILE A 71 19.74 12.79 -6.49
N ARG A 72 20.68 13.70 -6.75
CA ARG A 72 20.65 15.05 -6.21
C ARG A 72 19.34 15.72 -6.61
N GLY A 73 18.66 16.32 -5.63
CA GLY A 73 17.38 17.00 -5.83
C GLY A 73 16.16 16.09 -6.04
N VAL A 74 16.31 14.76 -5.89
CA VAL A 74 15.15 13.85 -5.94
C VAL A 74 14.18 14.17 -4.79
N ASP A 75 12.93 14.47 -5.15
CA ASP A 75 11.81 14.71 -4.23
C ASP A 75 10.53 14.07 -4.80
N LEU A 76 10.34 12.80 -4.47
CA LEU A 76 9.22 11.99 -4.95
C LEU A 76 8.22 11.73 -3.82
N MET A 77 6.95 11.66 -4.17
CA MET A 77 5.89 11.20 -3.27
C MET A 77 5.27 9.94 -3.86
N ILE A 78 5.43 8.81 -3.17
CA ILE A 78 4.74 7.57 -3.52
C ILE A 78 3.41 7.56 -2.78
N VAL A 79 2.31 7.53 -3.54
CA VAL A 79 0.95 7.35 -3.04
C VAL A 79 0.54 5.91 -3.35
N ARG A 80 0.27 5.11 -2.32
CA ARG A 80 -0.05 3.69 -2.43
C ARG A 80 -1.41 3.39 -1.84
N GLU A 81 -2.25 2.66 -2.58
CA GLU A 81 -3.46 2.04 -2.02
C GLU A 81 -3.07 0.94 -1.02
N LEU A 82 -3.65 1.01 0.18
CA LEU A 82 -3.20 0.24 1.35
C LEU A 82 -4.27 -0.70 1.93
N THR A 83 -5.49 -0.71 1.42
CA THR A 83 -6.64 -1.41 2.01
C THR A 83 -7.35 -2.39 1.08
N GLY A 84 -6.97 -2.47 -0.20
CA GLY A 84 -7.52 -3.37 -1.19
C GLY A 84 -6.44 -4.27 -1.81
N GLY A 85 -6.70 -4.71 -3.05
CA GLY A 85 -5.75 -5.51 -3.83
C GLY A 85 -5.47 -6.87 -3.23
N ILE A 86 -4.33 -7.45 -3.62
CA ILE A 86 -3.93 -8.82 -3.28
C ILE A 86 -3.78 -9.07 -1.76
N TYR A 87 -3.62 -8.01 -0.97
CA TYR A 87 -3.50 -8.14 0.48
C TYR A 87 -4.81 -8.51 1.17
N PHE A 88 -5.96 -8.13 0.60
CA PHE A 88 -7.26 -8.31 1.23
C PHE A 88 -8.29 -9.03 0.35
N GLY A 89 -7.94 -9.33 -0.91
CA GLY A 89 -8.83 -10.06 -1.81
C GLY A 89 -9.08 -11.51 -1.35
N GLU A 90 -10.31 -11.94 -1.61
CA GLU A 90 -10.83 -13.28 -1.39
C GLU A 90 -11.37 -13.85 -2.73
N PRO A 91 -11.36 -15.17 -2.95
CA PRO A 91 -10.86 -16.21 -2.06
C PRO A 91 -9.33 -16.22 -1.93
N ARG A 92 -8.82 -16.72 -0.81
CA ARG A 92 -7.39 -16.96 -0.60
C ARG A 92 -7.15 -18.20 0.28
N GLY A 93 -5.95 -18.75 0.21
CA GLY A 93 -5.55 -19.84 1.11
C GLY A 93 -4.65 -20.86 0.45
N ARG A 94 -4.49 -22.01 1.11
CA ARG A 94 -3.82 -23.19 0.57
C ARG A 94 -4.81 -24.34 0.55
N ARG A 95 -4.74 -25.20 -0.45
CA ARG A 95 -5.54 -26.42 -0.57
C ARG A 95 -4.69 -27.56 -1.11
N GLU A 96 -5.05 -28.79 -0.76
CA GLU A 96 -4.47 -29.99 -1.33
C GLU A 96 -5.50 -30.68 -2.23
N GLU A 97 -5.07 -31.08 -3.42
CA GLU A 97 -5.91 -31.74 -4.41
C GLU A 97 -5.07 -32.79 -5.14
N ALA A 98 -5.52 -34.05 -5.15
CA ALA A 98 -4.83 -35.18 -5.80
C ALA A 98 -3.35 -35.36 -5.40
N GLY A 99 -2.98 -35.02 -4.16
CA GLY A 99 -1.60 -35.11 -3.67
C GLY A 99 -0.71 -33.91 -4.02
N GLU A 100 -1.27 -32.86 -4.64
CA GLU A 100 -0.58 -31.61 -4.96
C GLU A 100 -1.08 -30.46 -4.08
N THR A 101 -0.16 -29.58 -3.66
CA THR A 101 -0.48 -28.39 -2.85
C THR A 101 -0.60 -27.15 -3.72
N PHE A 102 -1.75 -26.48 -3.63
CA PHE A 102 -2.05 -25.22 -4.30
C PHE A 102 -2.13 -24.07 -3.30
N ALA A 103 -1.76 -22.86 -3.74
CA ALA A 103 -1.95 -21.63 -3.00
C ALA A 103 -2.60 -20.56 -3.88
N LEU A 104 -3.54 -19.80 -3.31
CA LEU A 104 -4.31 -18.78 -4.00
C LEU A 104 -4.30 -17.46 -3.24
N ASN A 105 -4.12 -16.37 -3.97
CA ASN A 105 -4.47 -15.03 -3.54
C ASN A 105 -5.20 -14.31 -4.67
N THR A 106 -6.30 -13.64 -4.36
CA THR A 106 -7.04 -12.84 -5.32
C THR A 106 -6.56 -11.39 -5.27
N MET A 107 -6.13 -10.85 -6.41
CA MET A 107 -5.96 -9.41 -6.59
C MET A 107 -7.27 -8.84 -7.13
N ILE A 108 -7.91 -7.95 -6.37
CA ILE A 108 -9.19 -7.35 -6.75
C ILE A 108 -9.23 -5.88 -6.30
N TYR A 109 -9.83 -5.04 -7.13
CA TYR A 109 -10.15 -3.65 -6.83
C TYR A 109 -11.54 -3.32 -7.38
N SER A 110 -12.29 -2.50 -6.66
CA SER A 110 -13.48 -1.82 -7.17
C SER A 110 -13.13 -0.44 -7.74
N GLU A 111 -14.00 0.12 -8.59
CA GLU A 111 -13.79 1.46 -9.14
C GLU A 111 -13.65 2.49 -8.02
N ARG A 112 -14.52 2.41 -7.00
CA ARG A 112 -14.49 3.32 -5.83
C ARG A 112 -13.15 3.31 -5.10
N GLU A 113 -12.50 2.14 -5.00
CA GLU A 113 -11.19 2.02 -4.36
C GLU A 113 -10.09 2.68 -5.18
N VAL A 114 -10.14 2.58 -6.51
CA VAL A 114 -9.17 3.22 -7.42
C VAL A 114 -9.44 4.73 -7.50
N GLU A 115 -10.70 5.14 -7.63
CA GLU A 115 -11.10 6.54 -7.72
C GLU A 115 -10.63 7.34 -6.50
N ARG A 116 -10.91 6.87 -5.27
CA ARG A 116 -10.55 7.61 -4.05
C ARG A 116 -9.05 7.84 -3.91
N ILE A 117 -8.21 6.86 -4.28
CA ILE A 117 -6.75 6.99 -4.17
C ILE A 117 -6.19 7.85 -5.30
N VAL A 118 -6.77 7.78 -6.51
CA VAL A 118 -6.38 8.63 -7.64
C VAL A 118 -6.77 10.08 -7.39
N ARG A 119 -8.00 10.37 -6.91
CA ARG A 119 -8.41 11.74 -6.55
C ARG A 119 -7.48 12.33 -5.50
N PHE A 120 -7.21 11.57 -4.43
CA PHE A 120 -6.26 11.97 -3.40
C PHE A 120 -4.86 12.26 -4.00
N ALA A 121 -4.36 11.39 -4.89
CA ALA A 121 -3.05 11.58 -5.53
C ALA A 121 -3.02 12.81 -6.45
N CYS A 122 -4.10 13.09 -7.18
CA CYS A 122 -4.25 14.29 -8.00
C CYS A 122 -4.25 15.57 -7.15
N GLU A 123 -5.01 15.60 -6.06
CA GLU A 123 -5.02 16.72 -5.10
C GLU A 123 -3.63 16.97 -4.52
N LEU A 124 -2.95 15.91 -4.07
CA LEU A 124 -1.59 16.02 -3.56
C LEU A 124 -0.59 16.46 -4.62
N ALA A 125 -0.74 16.01 -5.87
CA ALA A 125 0.10 16.48 -6.97
C ALA A 125 -0.10 17.97 -7.26
N ARG A 126 -1.32 18.51 -7.10
CA ARG A 126 -1.64 19.93 -7.28
C ARG A 126 -0.90 20.84 -6.29
N THR A 127 -0.64 20.38 -5.07
CA THR A 127 0.16 21.11 -4.07
C THR A 127 1.68 20.93 -4.23
N ARG A 128 2.10 20.18 -5.26
CA ARG A 128 3.50 19.89 -5.60
C ARG A 128 3.78 20.33 -7.05
N GLY A 129 4.61 19.59 -7.78
CA GLY A 129 4.98 19.90 -9.16
C GLY A 129 3.89 19.63 -10.21
N LYS A 130 2.64 19.36 -9.83
CA LYS A 130 1.50 19.07 -10.74
C LYS A 130 1.77 17.95 -11.75
N ARG A 131 2.59 16.97 -11.36
CA ARG A 131 2.90 15.78 -12.15
C ARG A 131 2.49 14.55 -11.37
N LEU A 132 1.69 13.69 -11.99
CA LEU A 132 1.28 12.41 -11.45
C LEU A 132 1.61 11.31 -12.46
N THR A 133 2.22 10.23 -11.99
CA THR A 133 2.47 9.03 -12.78
C THR A 133 1.69 7.88 -12.14
N SER A 134 0.67 7.37 -12.83
CA SER A 134 0.01 6.12 -12.44
C SER A 134 0.86 4.93 -12.88
N VAL A 135 1.06 3.96 -11.99
CA VAL A 135 1.88 2.77 -12.25
C VAL A 135 1.00 1.53 -12.12
N ASP A 136 0.91 0.74 -13.19
CA ASP A 136 0.10 -0.47 -13.28
C ASP A 136 0.82 -1.56 -14.09
N LYS A 137 0.21 -2.75 -14.16
CA LYS A 137 0.63 -3.85 -15.04
C LYS A 137 -0.48 -4.25 -16.01
N GLY A 138 -1.14 -3.28 -16.62
CA GLY A 138 -2.27 -3.48 -17.53
C GLY A 138 -1.94 -4.21 -18.84
N ASN A 139 -0.66 -4.43 -19.13
CA ASN A 139 -0.24 -5.26 -20.27
C ASN A 139 -0.27 -6.77 -19.98
N ALA A 140 -0.56 -7.17 -18.74
CA ALA A 140 -0.59 -8.58 -18.33
C ALA A 140 -1.71 -8.91 -17.34
N LEU A 141 -2.23 -7.92 -16.61
CA LEU A 141 -3.24 -8.12 -15.57
C LEU A 141 -4.49 -7.30 -15.90
N GLU A 142 -5.66 -7.94 -15.93
CA GLU A 142 -6.96 -7.30 -16.13
C GLU A 142 -7.20 -6.24 -15.06
N VAL A 143 -6.86 -6.52 -13.81
CA VAL A 143 -6.90 -5.55 -12.70
C VAL A 143 -6.00 -4.34 -12.93
N GLY A 144 -4.90 -4.50 -13.68
CA GLY A 144 -4.01 -3.39 -14.06
C GLY A 144 -4.60 -2.54 -15.19
N ALA A 145 -5.25 -3.16 -16.17
CA ALA A 145 -5.94 -2.45 -17.25
C ALA A 145 -7.14 -1.67 -16.68
N PHE A 146 -7.94 -2.33 -15.84
CA PHE A 146 -9.02 -1.73 -15.07
C PHE A 146 -8.55 -0.53 -14.22
N TRP A 147 -7.42 -0.67 -13.52
CA TRP A 147 -6.82 0.43 -12.77
C TRP A 147 -6.49 1.60 -13.67
N ARG A 148 -5.84 1.35 -14.82
CA ARG A 148 -5.44 2.38 -15.77
C ARG A 148 -6.65 3.15 -16.30
N GLU A 149 -7.67 2.45 -16.77
CA GLU A 149 -8.90 3.04 -17.30
C GLU A 149 -9.57 3.93 -16.25
N THR A 150 -9.76 3.41 -15.04
CA THR A 150 -10.36 4.17 -13.93
C THR A 150 -9.52 5.38 -13.54
N ALA A 151 -8.20 5.23 -13.47
CA ALA A 151 -7.29 6.32 -13.13
C ALA A 151 -7.29 7.44 -14.18
N MET A 152 -7.28 7.09 -15.47
CA MET A 152 -7.34 8.08 -16.56
C MET A 152 -8.67 8.83 -16.55
N ARG A 153 -9.79 8.12 -16.38
CA ARG A 153 -11.12 8.72 -16.23
C ARG A 153 -11.15 9.68 -15.04
N THR A 154 -10.70 9.23 -13.87
CA THR A 154 -10.72 10.03 -12.63
C THR A 154 -9.83 11.27 -12.70
N ALA A 155 -8.68 11.18 -13.38
CA ALA A 155 -7.74 12.31 -13.49
C ALA A 155 -8.20 13.39 -14.49
N ALA A 156 -9.15 13.07 -15.37
CA ALA A 156 -9.74 14.01 -16.31
C ALA A 156 -10.85 14.88 -15.68
N ASP A 157 -11.43 14.43 -14.56
CA ASP A 157 -12.41 15.18 -13.76
C ASP A 157 -11.76 16.33 -12.96
#